data_AF-A0AAJ0MMC1-F1
#
_entry.id   AF-A0AAJ0MMC1-F1
#
_cell.length_a   1.000
_cell.length_b   1.000
_cell.length_c   1.000
_cell.angle_alpha   90.00
_cell.angle_beta   90.00
_cell.angle_gamma   90.00
#
_symmetry.space_group_name_H-M   'P 1'
#
loop_
_entity.id
_entity.type
_entity.pdbx_description
1 polymer ?
#
loop_
_entity_poly.entity_id
_entity_poly.type
_entity_poly.pdbx_seq_one_letter_code
_entity_poly.pdbx_strand_id
1 'polypeptide(L)'
;MAPSVDPTKVIFYQKKNFEGSGDTYAVGQDVSVPGSLNDKYFSVAVGASAKVIAWQHYNETGHYREWTTSQADISDIGGLSRFRVVDDDTRAVSFLFKDATGGADKQYSLKVDARDVGTVLLYSNDGDEYGLVGIMPEGGPPVTAAVYVRDEHSGVYIAVGSVYFEWNKDNNEVDVVENENWPKQLKSKRTGKSSFEVTLVDNKPSE
;
A
#
# COMPACT_ATOMS: atom_id res chain seq x y z
N MET A 1 3.93 -28.06 8.60
CA MET A 1 2.82 -27.33 9.24
C MET A 1 3.39 -26.09 9.90
N ALA A 2 2.71 -24.96 9.81
CA ALA A 2 3.15 -23.76 10.52
C ALA A 2 3.05 -23.98 12.04
N PRO A 3 3.98 -23.41 12.84
CA PRO A 3 3.90 -23.47 14.29
C PRO A 3 2.70 -22.68 14.80
N SER A 4 2.18 -23.07 15.96
CA SER A 4 1.18 -22.26 16.68
C SER A 4 1.86 -21.00 17.21
N VAL A 5 1.33 -19.83 16.85
CA VAL A 5 1.80 -18.52 17.30
C VAL A 5 0.71 -17.87 18.15
N ASP A 6 1.12 -17.06 19.13
CA ASP A 6 0.23 -16.18 19.88
C ASP A 6 -0.65 -15.36 18.91
N PRO A 7 -1.98 -15.26 19.10
CA PRO A 7 -2.89 -14.67 18.12
C PRO A 7 -2.52 -13.26 17.67
N THR A 8 -1.88 -12.44 18.52
CA THR A 8 -1.51 -11.05 18.22
C THR A 8 -0.03 -10.88 17.91
N LYS A 9 0.66 -11.97 17.57
CA LYS A 9 2.07 -11.96 17.20
C LYS A 9 2.30 -12.61 15.84
N VAL A 10 3.45 -12.29 15.29
CA VAL A 10 4.01 -12.93 14.10
C VAL A 10 5.45 -13.32 14.38
N ILE A 11 5.91 -14.38 13.73
CA ILE A 11 7.30 -14.83 13.83
C ILE A 11 7.87 -14.92 12.42
N PHE A 12 8.90 -14.12 12.15
CA PHE A 12 9.66 -14.19 10.91
C PHE A 12 10.83 -15.14 11.07
N TYR A 13 11.03 -16.02 10.09
CA TYR A 13 12.03 -17.08 10.14
C TYR A 13 13.11 -16.86 9.09
N GLN A 14 14.34 -17.22 9.46
CA GLN A 14 15.52 -17.07 8.60
C GLN A 14 15.64 -18.11 7.48
N LYS A 15 14.69 -19.04 7.39
CA LYS A 15 14.58 -20.02 6.31
C LYS A 15 13.13 -20.19 5.90
N LYS A 16 12.92 -20.81 4.74
CA LYS A 16 11.59 -21.24 4.29
C LYS A 16 11.03 -22.29 5.26
N ASN A 17 9.72 -22.53 5.19
CA ASN A 17 9.02 -23.54 5.96
C ASN A 17 9.13 -23.40 7.49
N PHE A 18 9.27 -22.16 7.99
CA PHE A 18 9.31 -21.83 9.42
C PHE A 18 10.51 -22.42 10.17
N GLU A 19 11.63 -22.59 9.48
CA GLU A 19 12.85 -23.17 10.03
C GLU A 19 13.88 -22.10 10.45
N GLY A 20 14.80 -22.50 11.33
CA GLY A 20 15.87 -21.63 11.83
C GLY A 20 15.44 -20.74 12.99
N SER A 21 16.24 -19.71 13.28
CA SER A 21 15.89 -18.73 14.31
C SER A 21 14.67 -17.92 13.85
N GLY A 22 13.73 -17.73 14.76
CA GLY A 22 12.54 -16.91 14.56
C GLY A 22 12.61 -15.62 15.37
N ASP A 23 12.37 -14.49 14.73
CA ASP A 23 12.24 -13.19 15.38
C ASP A 23 10.75 -12.85 15.55
N THR A 24 10.33 -12.61 16.80
CA THR A 24 8.92 -12.40 17.13
C THR A 24 8.59 -10.91 17.16
N TYR A 25 7.46 -10.55 16.56
CA TYR A 25 6.90 -9.21 16.55
C TYR A 25 5.44 -9.24 16.97
N ALA A 26 4.95 -8.18 17.58
CA ALA A 26 3.57 -8.02 18.04
C ALA A 26 2.83 -6.95 17.23
N VAL A 27 1.49 -7.03 17.22
CA VAL A 27 0.62 -5.97 16.69
C VAL A 27 1.04 -4.59 17.22
N GLY A 28 1.06 -3.60 16.32
CA GLY A 28 1.49 -2.23 16.57
C GLY A 28 2.97 -1.97 16.28
N GLN A 29 3.79 -3.00 16.05
CA GLN A 29 5.18 -2.80 15.67
C GLN A 29 5.31 -2.46 14.17
N ASP A 30 6.08 -1.39 13.91
CA ASP A 30 6.52 -0.95 12.59
C ASP A 30 8.04 -1.08 12.50
N VAL A 31 8.50 -1.87 11.55
CA VAL A 31 9.90 -2.32 11.46
C VAL A 31 10.43 -2.01 10.08
N SER A 32 11.38 -1.09 10.00
CA SER A 32 12.25 -0.94 8.83
C SER A 32 13.39 -1.94 8.93
N VAL A 33 13.55 -2.74 7.90
CA VAL A 33 14.60 -3.74 7.76
C VAL A 33 15.73 -3.11 6.94
N PRO A 34 16.92 -2.84 7.54
CA PRO A 34 18.08 -2.35 6.81
C PRO A 34 18.38 -3.18 5.56
N GLY A 35 18.89 -2.57 4.48
CA GLY A 35 19.09 -3.25 3.19
C GLY A 35 19.92 -4.55 3.23
N SER A 36 20.85 -4.71 4.18
CA SER A 36 21.60 -5.98 4.40
C SER A 36 20.79 -7.08 5.10
N LEU A 37 19.58 -6.74 5.56
CA LEU A 37 18.64 -7.58 6.29
C LEU A 37 17.37 -7.89 5.47
N ASN A 38 17.22 -7.26 4.30
CA ASN A 38 16.16 -7.51 3.31
C ASN A 38 16.10 -9.00 2.89
N ASP A 39 17.23 -9.70 3.00
CA ASP A 39 17.37 -11.12 2.68
C ASP A 39 17.34 -12.04 3.92
N LYS A 40 17.00 -11.52 5.11
CA LYS A 40 17.04 -12.35 6.32
C LYS A 40 15.83 -13.22 6.51
N TYR A 41 14.66 -12.84 6.02
CA TYR A 41 13.43 -13.57 6.29
C TYR A 41 12.88 -14.24 5.04
N PHE A 42 12.58 -15.54 5.18
CA PHE A 42 12.14 -16.38 4.06
C PHE A 42 10.79 -17.05 4.33
N SER A 43 10.29 -17.02 5.56
CA SER A 43 8.92 -17.41 5.88
C SER A 43 8.42 -16.65 7.09
N VAL A 44 7.09 -16.59 7.27
CA VAL A 44 6.46 -15.90 8.39
C VAL A 44 5.28 -16.71 8.91
N ALA A 45 5.25 -16.98 10.21
CA ALA A 45 4.08 -17.52 10.89
C ALA A 45 3.25 -16.36 11.45
N VAL A 46 1.94 -16.36 11.17
CA VAL A 46 1.03 -15.27 11.50
C VAL A 46 0.00 -15.77 12.51
N GLY A 47 -0.10 -15.09 13.65
CA GLY A 47 -1.14 -15.36 14.66
C GLY A 47 -2.54 -15.11 14.11
N ALA A 48 -3.54 -15.80 14.66
CA ALA A 48 -4.89 -15.82 14.13
C ALA A 48 -5.64 -14.47 14.13
N SER A 49 -5.15 -13.49 14.88
CA SER A 49 -5.70 -12.12 14.98
C SER A 49 -4.70 -11.06 14.56
N ALA A 50 -3.64 -11.47 13.86
CA ALA A 50 -2.59 -10.59 13.37
C ALA A 50 -2.55 -10.64 11.84
N LYS A 51 -2.03 -9.58 11.25
CA LYS A 51 -1.76 -9.45 9.83
C LYS A 51 -0.46 -8.70 9.64
N VAL A 52 0.29 -9.06 8.62
CA VAL A 52 1.47 -8.30 8.19
C VAL A 52 1.15 -7.54 6.93
N ILE A 53 1.41 -6.23 6.94
CA ILE A 53 1.50 -5.42 5.73
C ILE A 53 2.98 -5.14 5.51
N ALA A 54 3.52 -5.61 4.40
CA ALA A 54 4.94 -5.55 4.08
C ALA A 54 5.14 -4.80 2.77
N TRP A 55 6.10 -3.86 2.70
CA TRP A 55 6.30 -3.04 1.51
C TRP A 55 7.76 -2.63 1.30
N GLN A 56 8.04 -2.17 0.08
CA GLN A 56 9.32 -1.58 -0.26
C GLN A 56 9.32 -0.06 0.03
N HIS A 57 10.18 0.41 0.95
CA HIS A 57 10.21 1.83 1.34
C HIS A 57 11.36 2.63 0.69
N TYR A 58 12.27 1.98 -0.05
CA TYR A 58 13.48 2.63 -0.59
C TYR A 58 13.34 3.22 -2.00
N ASN A 59 12.30 2.88 -2.77
CA ASN A 59 12.19 3.26 -4.18
C ASN A 59 10.83 3.84 -4.59
N GLU A 60 9.97 4.19 -3.62
CA GLU A 60 8.66 4.85 -3.85
C GLU A 60 7.68 4.11 -4.78
N THR A 61 7.94 2.84 -5.11
CA THR A 61 7.08 2.04 -6.01
C THR A 61 5.71 1.72 -5.40
N GLY A 62 5.63 1.68 -4.07
CA GLY A 62 4.44 1.24 -3.34
C GLY A 62 4.22 -0.28 -3.39
N HIS A 63 5.12 -1.07 -4.00
CA HIS A 63 4.98 -2.53 -4.03
C HIS A 63 4.85 -3.08 -2.60
N TYR A 64 3.83 -3.90 -2.40
CA TYR A 64 3.50 -4.44 -1.10
C TYR A 64 2.90 -5.84 -1.18
N ARG A 65 2.86 -6.50 -0.03
CA ARG A 65 2.17 -7.77 0.21
C ARG A 65 1.44 -7.70 1.54
N GLU A 66 0.35 -8.45 1.60
CA GLU A 66 -0.41 -8.68 2.82
C GLU A 66 -0.33 -10.17 3.17
N TRP A 67 0.17 -10.48 4.36
CA TRP A 67 0.17 -11.85 4.88
C TRP A 67 -0.83 -11.94 6.02
N THR A 68 -2.03 -12.41 5.69
CA THR A 68 -3.14 -12.65 6.64
C THR A 68 -3.10 -14.06 7.24
N THR A 69 -2.23 -14.91 6.71
CA THR A 69 -1.99 -16.28 7.17
C THR A 69 -0.51 -16.60 7.04
N SER A 70 -0.06 -17.63 7.76
CA SER A 70 1.34 -18.09 7.70
C SER A 70 1.78 -18.43 6.28
N GLN A 71 2.90 -17.87 5.85
CA GLN A 71 3.50 -18.12 4.54
C GLN A 71 4.81 -18.88 4.71
N ALA A 72 4.89 -20.07 4.10
CA ALA A 72 6.09 -20.91 4.14
C ALA A 72 7.23 -20.38 3.24
N ASP A 73 6.91 -19.46 2.33
CA ASP A 73 7.84 -18.79 1.45
C ASP A 73 7.33 -17.36 1.19
N ILE A 74 8.15 -16.36 1.48
CA ILE A 74 7.86 -14.94 1.22
C ILE A 74 8.88 -14.31 0.26
N SER A 75 9.62 -15.12 -0.50
CA SER A 75 10.65 -14.62 -1.42
C SER A 75 10.07 -13.85 -2.63
N ASP A 76 8.76 -13.93 -2.86
CA ASP A 76 8.05 -13.25 -3.95
C ASP A 76 7.92 -11.73 -3.75
N ILE A 77 8.08 -11.22 -2.52
CA ILE A 77 7.99 -9.78 -2.23
C ILE A 77 9.15 -8.97 -2.85
N GLY A 78 10.21 -9.64 -3.31
CA GLY A 78 11.24 -9.01 -4.16
C GLY A 78 12.03 -7.88 -3.49
N GLY A 79 11.98 -7.76 -2.16
CA GLY A 79 12.71 -6.73 -1.41
C GLY A 79 11.97 -6.17 -0.19
N LEU A 80 11.62 -7.02 0.77
CA LEU A 80 11.11 -6.63 2.08
C LEU A 80 12.05 -5.65 2.80
N SER A 81 11.68 -4.37 2.79
CA SER A 81 12.46 -3.35 3.49
C SER A 81 11.71 -2.69 4.65
N ARG A 82 10.38 -2.84 4.71
CA ARG A 82 9.58 -2.40 5.86
C ARG A 82 8.33 -3.27 6.01
N PHE A 83 7.89 -3.47 7.25
CA PHE A 83 6.60 -4.08 7.52
C PHE A 83 5.97 -3.50 8.78
N ARG A 84 4.65 -3.63 8.87
CA ARG A 84 3.87 -3.37 10.07
C ARG A 84 3.05 -4.59 10.42
N VAL A 85 3.07 -4.97 11.70
CA VAL A 85 2.17 -5.97 12.26
C VAL A 85 0.93 -5.24 12.77
N VAL A 86 -0.23 -5.63 12.27
CA VAL A 86 -1.51 -4.95 12.52
C VAL A 86 -2.57 -5.98 12.91
N ASP A 87 -3.68 -5.52 13.47
CA ASP A 87 -4.87 -6.34 13.67
C ASP A 87 -5.42 -6.85 12.32
N ASP A 88 -6.09 -8.01 12.31
CA ASP A 88 -6.54 -8.67 11.08
C ASP A 88 -7.55 -7.85 10.24
N ASP A 89 -8.28 -6.96 10.89
CA ASP A 89 -9.30 -6.07 10.32
C ASP A 89 -8.70 -4.78 9.72
N THR A 90 -7.43 -4.48 10.01
CA THR A 90 -6.72 -3.32 9.49
C THR A 90 -6.53 -3.42 7.98
N ARG A 91 -6.82 -2.34 7.25
CA ARG A 91 -6.82 -2.27 5.80
C ARG A 91 -5.53 -1.63 5.26
N ALA A 92 -4.92 -2.29 4.28
CA ALA A 92 -3.97 -1.65 3.37
C ALA A 92 -4.77 -0.86 2.33
N VAL A 93 -4.58 0.46 2.28
CA VAL A 93 -5.20 1.33 1.28
C VAL A 93 -4.29 1.37 0.07
N SER A 94 -4.79 1.01 -1.11
CA SER A 94 -3.94 0.88 -2.31
C SER A 94 -4.58 1.43 -3.57
N PHE A 95 -3.74 1.98 -4.43
CA PHE A 95 -4.12 2.59 -5.70
C PHE A 95 -3.44 1.91 -6.89
N LEU A 96 -4.20 1.81 -7.99
CA LEU A 96 -3.68 1.53 -9.33
C LEU A 96 -3.99 2.74 -10.21
N PHE A 97 -2.98 3.29 -10.88
CA PHE A 97 -3.14 4.49 -11.70
C PHE A 97 -3.31 4.15 -13.18
N LYS A 98 -4.41 4.60 -13.78
CA LYS A 98 -4.73 4.41 -15.20
C LYS A 98 -4.91 5.75 -15.90
N ASP A 99 -4.73 5.75 -17.21
CA ASP A 99 -5.03 6.90 -18.07
C ASP A 99 -6.08 6.54 -19.11
N ALA A 100 -7.11 7.38 -19.23
CA ALA A 100 -8.17 7.28 -20.24
C ALA A 100 -8.08 8.39 -21.31
N THR A 101 -7.08 9.26 -21.25
CA THR A 101 -6.90 10.39 -22.18
C THR A 101 -6.11 10.02 -23.44
N GLY A 102 -5.55 8.81 -23.50
CA GLY A 102 -4.85 8.28 -24.67
C GLY A 102 -3.34 8.56 -24.68
N GLY A 103 -2.77 8.87 -23.52
CA GLY A 103 -1.32 8.98 -23.34
C GLY A 103 -0.61 7.63 -23.48
N ALA A 104 0.71 7.68 -23.65
CA ALA A 104 1.54 6.48 -23.66
C ALA A 104 1.65 5.88 -22.25
N ASP A 105 2.06 4.60 -22.17
CA ASP A 105 2.38 3.96 -20.89
C ASP A 105 3.39 4.81 -20.11
N LYS A 106 3.13 4.99 -18.82
CA LYS A 106 3.92 5.80 -17.88
C LYS A 106 4.06 7.29 -18.23
N GLN A 107 3.28 7.81 -19.18
CA GLN A 107 3.33 9.23 -19.51
C GLN A 107 2.90 10.11 -18.34
N TYR A 108 1.92 9.66 -17.55
CA TYR A 108 1.46 10.40 -16.39
C TYR A 108 1.91 9.72 -15.10
N SER A 109 2.19 10.52 -14.08
CA SER A 109 2.44 10.04 -12.73
C SER A 109 1.40 10.59 -11.75
N LEU A 110 1.05 9.76 -10.77
CA LEU A 110 0.31 10.12 -9.58
C LEU A 110 1.23 9.92 -8.39
N LYS A 111 1.75 11.03 -7.86
CA LYS A 111 2.49 11.04 -6.60
C LYS A 111 1.52 11.17 -5.43
N VAL A 112 1.62 10.29 -4.44
CA VAL A 112 0.85 10.34 -3.20
C VAL A 112 1.81 10.46 -2.02
N ASP A 113 1.72 11.56 -1.28
CA ASP A 113 2.54 11.79 -0.09
C ASP A 113 1.84 11.22 1.16
N ALA A 114 1.85 9.89 1.29
CA ALA A 114 1.28 9.17 2.41
C ALA A 114 2.22 9.20 3.63
N ARG A 115 1.83 9.89 4.70
CA ARG A 115 2.72 10.12 5.86
C ARG A 115 3.07 8.86 6.64
N ASP A 116 2.23 7.83 6.60
CA ASP A 116 2.36 6.61 7.37
C ASP A 116 3.20 5.52 6.67
N VAL A 117 3.07 5.39 5.35
CA VAL A 117 3.77 4.38 4.54
C VAL A 117 4.93 4.95 3.71
N GLY A 118 4.97 6.27 3.52
CA GLY A 118 5.96 6.98 2.71
C GLY A 118 5.38 7.51 1.39
N THR A 119 6.15 8.31 0.67
CA THR A 119 5.79 8.76 -0.67
C THR A 119 5.71 7.59 -1.64
N VAL A 120 4.67 7.58 -2.46
CA VAL A 120 4.47 6.60 -3.53
C VAL A 120 4.29 7.32 -4.87
N LEU A 121 4.94 6.82 -5.90
CA LEU A 121 4.86 7.33 -7.26
C LEU A 121 4.29 6.23 -8.18
N LEU A 122 3.04 6.42 -8.61
CA LEU A 122 2.35 5.50 -9.50
C LEU A 122 2.38 6.04 -10.92
N TYR A 123 2.68 5.19 -11.90
CA TYR A 123 2.68 5.56 -13.32
C TYR A 123 1.39 5.08 -13.99
N SER A 124 0.86 5.88 -14.91
CA SER A 124 -0.38 5.56 -15.62
C SER A 124 -0.17 4.37 -16.54
N ASN A 125 -1.07 3.39 -16.48
CA ASN A 125 -1.08 2.20 -17.34
C ASN A 125 0.20 1.34 -17.21
N ASP A 126 0.91 1.42 -16.07
CA ASP A 126 2.15 0.67 -15.79
C ASP A 126 1.86 -0.74 -15.24
N GLY A 127 1.08 -1.53 -15.99
CA GLY A 127 0.63 -2.85 -15.56
C GLY A 127 -0.54 -2.82 -14.57
N ASP A 128 -0.64 -3.85 -13.73
CA ASP A 128 -1.80 -4.11 -12.85
C ASP A 128 -1.45 -4.15 -11.35
N GLU A 129 -0.22 -3.78 -10.99
CA GLU A 129 0.20 -3.77 -9.60
C GLU A 129 -0.28 -2.52 -8.87
N TYR A 130 -0.91 -2.74 -7.71
CA TYR A 130 -1.35 -1.67 -6.82
C TYR A 130 -0.20 -1.20 -5.92
N GLY A 131 -0.11 0.11 -5.69
CA GLY A 131 0.79 0.68 -4.70
C GLY A 131 0.10 0.99 -3.38
N LEU A 132 0.75 0.67 -2.27
CA LEU A 132 0.29 0.96 -0.91
C LEU A 132 0.37 2.47 -0.60
N VAL A 133 -0.78 3.13 -0.43
CA VAL A 133 -0.87 4.57 -0.18
C VAL A 133 -1.40 4.92 1.23
N GLY A 134 -1.56 3.92 2.09
CA GLY A 134 -1.90 4.13 3.50
C GLY A 134 -2.27 2.84 4.22
N ILE A 135 -2.37 2.91 5.54
CA ILE A 135 -2.82 1.82 6.42
C ILE A 135 -3.89 2.39 7.37
N MET A 136 -5.09 1.82 7.33
CA MET A 136 -6.24 2.30 8.13
C MET A 136 -6.79 1.16 9.01
N PRO A 137 -6.73 1.27 10.35
CA PRO A 137 -7.37 0.31 11.24
C PRO A 137 -8.89 0.41 11.14
N GLU A 138 -9.61 -0.65 11.54
CA GLU A 138 -11.07 -0.61 11.63
C GLU A 138 -11.53 0.52 12.55
N GLY A 139 -12.46 1.36 12.05
CA GLY A 139 -12.93 2.54 12.78
C GLY A 139 -11.86 3.61 12.99
N GLY A 140 -10.73 3.53 12.29
CA GLY A 140 -9.63 4.47 12.37
C GLY A 140 -10.03 5.91 12.02
N PRO A 141 -9.21 6.90 12.45
CA PRO A 141 -9.48 8.29 12.11
C PRO A 141 -9.35 8.51 10.60
N PRO A 142 -10.08 9.48 10.04
CA PRO A 142 -9.90 9.85 8.65
C PRO A 142 -8.50 10.41 8.39
N VAL A 143 -8.01 10.22 7.16
CA VAL A 143 -6.65 10.59 6.76
C VAL A 143 -6.69 11.40 5.47
N THR A 144 -5.95 12.50 5.44
CA THR A 144 -5.69 13.28 4.22
C THR A 144 -4.27 13.07 3.74
N ALA A 145 -4.09 12.77 2.46
CA ALA A 145 -2.78 12.71 1.80
C ALA A 145 -2.73 13.67 0.60
N ALA A 146 -1.60 14.35 0.41
CA ALA A 146 -1.41 15.21 -0.77
C ALA A 146 -1.22 14.34 -2.02
N VAL A 147 -1.80 14.77 -3.13
CA VAL A 147 -1.66 14.11 -4.43
C VAL A 147 -1.20 15.09 -5.50
N TYR A 148 -0.37 14.60 -6.41
CA TYR A 148 0.16 15.38 -7.53
C TYR A 148 0.06 14.57 -8.80
N VAL A 149 -0.55 15.14 -9.84
CA VAL A 149 -0.67 14.53 -11.16
C VAL A 149 0.25 15.29 -12.10
N ARG A 150 1.18 14.59 -12.73
CA ARG A 150 2.18 15.20 -13.62
C ARG A 150 2.25 14.45 -14.94
N ASP A 151 2.42 15.19 -16.02
CA ASP A 151 2.89 14.64 -17.29
C ASP A 151 4.42 14.56 -17.23
N GLU A 152 4.97 13.35 -17.23
CA GLU A 152 6.40 13.07 -17.07
C GLU A 152 7.21 13.38 -18.33
N HIS A 153 6.58 13.46 -19.50
CA HIS A 153 7.25 13.85 -20.74
C HIS A 153 7.51 15.35 -20.81
N SER A 154 6.50 16.14 -20.47
CA SER A 154 6.56 17.61 -20.49
C SER A 154 7.05 18.21 -19.18
N GLY A 155 6.93 17.47 -18.08
CA GLY A 155 7.21 17.91 -16.72
C GLY A 155 6.14 18.82 -16.12
N VAL A 156 5.00 19.02 -16.80
CA VAL A 156 3.90 19.91 -16.38
C VAL A 156 3.00 19.19 -15.38
N TYR A 157 2.60 19.88 -14.32
CA TYR A 157 1.55 19.40 -13.42
C TYR A 157 0.18 19.59 -14.06
N ILE A 158 -0.59 18.51 -14.14
CA ILE A 158 -2.00 18.53 -14.52
C ILE A 158 -2.83 19.01 -13.35
N ALA A 159 -2.57 18.48 -12.15
CA ALA A 159 -3.29 18.86 -10.96
C ALA A 159 -2.46 18.66 -9.70
N VAL A 160 -2.77 19.45 -8.69
CA VAL A 160 -2.26 19.31 -7.32
C VAL A 160 -3.46 19.39 -6.39
N GLY A 161 -3.54 18.49 -5.43
CA GLY A 161 -4.68 18.42 -4.52
C GLY A 161 -4.42 17.47 -3.36
N SER A 162 -5.49 16.89 -2.84
CA SER A 162 -5.43 15.89 -1.79
C SER A 162 -6.51 14.85 -1.92
N VAL A 163 -6.25 13.66 -1.39
CA VAL A 163 -7.23 12.60 -1.18
C VAL A 163 -7.59 12.52 0.30
N TYR A 164 -8.87 12.27 0.58
CA TYR A 164 -9.38 12.03 1.92
C TYR A 164 -9.91 10.60 2.02
N PHE A 165 -9.36 9.85 2.97
CA PHE A 165 -9.79 8.49 3.28
C PHE A 165 -10.59 8.49 4.58
N GLU A 166 -11.70 7.77 4.61
CA GLU A 166 -12.47 7.56 5.84
C GLU A 166 -12.96 6.13 5.99
N TRP A 167 -13.22 5.73 7.23
CA TRP A 167 -13.76 4.41 7.52
C TRP A 167 -15.29 4.40 7.39
N ASN A 168 -15.79 3.54 6.50
CA ASN A 168 -17.21 3.26 6.36
C ASN A 168 -17.63 2.14 7.31
N LYS A 169 -18.34 2.51 8.38
CA LYS A 169 -18.81 1.55 9.40
C LYS A 169 -19.90 0.61 8.91
N ASP A 170 -20.68 1.02 7.92
CA ASP A 170 -21.81 0.23 7.43
C ASP A 170 -21.32 -0.97 6.60
N ASN A 171 -20.24 -0.76 5.84
CA ASN A 171 -19.70 -1.79 4.93
C ASN A 171 -18.39 -2.44 5.43
N ASN A 172 -17.77 -1.91 6.50
CA ASN A 172 -16.43 -2.30 6.95
C ASN A 172 -15.40 -2.17 5.81
N GLU A 173 -15.34 -0.97 5.25
CA GLU A 173 -14.52 -0.58 4.10
C GLU A 173 -13.86 0.78 4.32
N VAL A 174 -12.79 1.07 3.59
CA VAL A 174 -12.23 2.41 3.48
C VAL A 174 -12.92 3.09 2.30
N ASP A 175 -13.41 4.32 2.45
CA ASP A 175 -13.95 5.17 1.39
C ASP A 175 -12.90 6.20 0.93
N VAL A 176 -12.92 6.53 -0.36
CA VAL A 176 -12.26 7.72 -0.93
C VAL A 176 -13.32 8.80 -1.09
N VAL A 177 -13.13 9.94 -0.44
CA VAL A 177 -14.04 11.09 -0.53
C VAL A 177 -13.49 12.08 -1.54
N GLU A 178 -14.14 12.16 -2.71
CA GLU A 178 -13.84 13.14 -3.77
C GLU A 178 -14.38 14.54 -3.40
N ASN A 179 -13.76 15.20 -2.43
CA ASN A 179 -14.12 16.55 -1.97
C ASN A 179 -13.55 17.66 -2.90
N GLU A 180 -13.67 18.93 -2.50
CA GLU A 180 -13.22 20.08 -3.30
C GLU A 180 -11.70 20.12 -3.58
N ASN A 181 -10.90 19.40 -2.79
CA ASN A 181 -9.45 19.30 -2.95
C ASN A 181 -9.04 18.08 -3.79
N TRP A 182 -9.96 17.18 -4.11
CA TRP A 182 -9.69 16.07 -5.03
C TRP A 182 -9.56 16.61 -6.47
N PRO A 183 -8.47 16.29 -7.19
CA PRO A 183 -8.32 16.70 -8.58
C PRO A 183 -9.52 16.28 -9.45
N LYS A 184 -10.20 17.25 -10.08
CA LYS A 184 -11.36 16.98 -10.94
C LYS A 184 -11.02 16.15 -12.18
N GLN A 185 -9.75 16.16 -12.57
CA GLN A 185 -9.16 15.36 -13.62
C GLN A 185 -9.10 13.86 -13.28
N LEU A 186 -9.27 13.49 -12.01
CA LEU A 186 -9.21 12.12 -11.56
C LEU A 186 -10.59 11.57 -11.21
N LYS A 187 -10.81 10.29 -11.51
CA LYS A 187 -11.94 9.51 -11.03
C LYS A 187 -11.46 8.28 -10.28
N SER A 188 -11.98 8.07 -9.09
CA SER A 188 -11.74 6.85 -8.31
C SER A 188 -12.84 5.82 -8.56
N LYS A 189 -12.45 4.55 -8.62
CA LYS A 189 -13.35 3.40 -8.70
C LYS A 189 -12.90 2.34 -7.72
N ARG A 190 -13.77 1.98 -6.77
CA ARG A 190 -13.53 0.88 -5.83
C ARG A 190 -13.34 -0.44 -6.59
N THR A 191 -12.27 -1.16 -6.25
CA THR A 191 -12.00 -2.52 -6.75
C THR A 191 -11.95 -3.57 -5.64
N GLY A 192 -11.99 -3.13 -4.38
CA GLY A 192 -12.04 -3.98 -3.18
C GLY A 192 -12.38 -3.18 -1.93
N LYS A 193 -12.24 -3.79 -0.75
CA LYS A 193 -12.60 -3.14 0.53
C LYS A 193 -11.80 -1.86 0.83
N SER A 194 -10.60 -1.75 0.27
CA SER A 194 -9.69 -0.62 0.46
C SER A 194 -8.76 -0.39 -0.74
N SER A 195 -9.10 -0.96 -1.90
CA SER A 195 -8.33 -0.81 -3.14
C SER A 195 -9.14 -0.03 -4.17
N PHE A 196 -8.47 0.86 -4.90
CA PHE A 196 -9.11 1.74 -5.87
C PHE A 196 -8.29 1.85 -7.15
N GLU A 197 -8.97 1.78 -8.28
CA GLU A 197 -8.43 2.24 -9.55
C GLU A 197 -8.68 3.74 -9.64
N VAL A 198 -7.60 4.51 -9.83
CA VAL A 198 -7.65 5.96 -10.03
C VAL A 198 -7.33 6.23 -11.49
N THR A 199 -8.25 6.87 -12.20
CA THR A 199 -8.13 7.12 -13.64
C THR A 199 -8.01 8.61 -13.93
N LEU A 200 -7.00 8.99 -14.70
CA LEU A 200 -6.95 10.31 -15.34
C LEU A 200 -7.97 10.35 -16.48
N VAL A 201 -9.00 11.18 -16.33
CA VAL A 201 -10.10 11.32 -17.31
C VAL A 201 -10.04 12.63 -18.10
N ASP A 202 -9.24 13.59 -17.65
CA ASP A 202 -8.97 14.85 -18.33
C ASP A 202 -7.51 15.25 -18.09
N ASN A 203 -6.74 15.51 -19.16
CA ASN A 203 -5.33 15.89 -19.06
C ASN A 203 -5.12 17.41 -19.17
N LYS A 204 -6.19 18.21 -19.24
CA LYS A 204 -6.08 19.67 -19.18
C LYS A 204 -5.60 20.08 -17.77
N PRO A 205 -4.51 20.85 -17.66
CA PRO A 205 -4.07 21.38 -16.38
C PRO A 205 -5.16 22.24 -15.71
N SER A 206 -5.23 22.17 -14.39
CA SER A 206 -6.05 23.09 -13.60
C SER A 206 -5.64 24.53 -13.87
N GLU A 207 -6.61 25.42 -14.05
CA GLU A 207 -6.41 26.87 -14.16
C GLU A 207 -6.07 27.51 -12.81
#